data_AF-A0A7Y2F6H9-F1
#
_entry.id   AF-A0A7Y2F6H9-F1
#
_cell.length_a   1.000
_cell.length_b   1.000
_cell.length_c   1.000
_cell.angle_alpha   90.00
_cell.angle_beta   90.00
_cell.angle_gamma   90.00
#
_symmetry.space_group_name_H-M   'P 1'
#
loop_
_entity.id
_entity.type
_entity.pdbx_description
1 polymer ?
#
loop_
_entity_poly.entity_id
_entity_poly.type
_entity_poly.pdbx_seq_one_letter_code
_entity_poly.pdbx_strand_id
1 'polypeptide(L)'
;MNKTTVALLFGFTCIWFVGDAQGQRVDNRALHAAATEFRNAVLIFERDVVRVRGVLRNDERIVDKFEEATKRVAIAAKNPRLMKRLTTEYRKMLPLQAQAERAIFGKYTPHHGLIQSWDAVLYFQSVFEQEFAFHSEYPLHGNRVQLRAPSQRPTTTSVTVPPPVGSFNANSRSVGVTVRR
;
A
#
# COMPACT_ATOMS: atom_id res chain seq x y z
N MET A 1 38.68 -8.51 -39.06
CA MET A 1 37.43 -8.67 -39.85
C MET A 1 36.59 -9.76 -39.21
N ASN A 2 35.34 -9.62 -38.78
CA ASN A 2 34.56 -8.51 -38.24
C ASN A 2 33.70 -9.15 -37.13
N LYS A 3 33.76 -8.62 -35.91
CA LYS A 3 32.79 -8.90 -34.85
C LYS A 3 31.67 -7.89 -35.03
N THR A 4 30.49 -8.33 -35.47
CA THR A 4 29.27 -7.51 -35.54
C THR A 4 28.14 -8.26 -34.85
N THR A 5 27.79 -7.85 -33.63
CA THR A 5 26.71 -6.90 -33.32
C THR A 5 25.33 -7.54 -33.46
N VAL A 6 24.83 -8.10 -32.35
CA VAL A 6 23.39 -8.18 -32.08
C VAL A 6 23.20 -7.76 -30.62
N ALA A 7 23.33 -6.45 -30.38
CA ALA A 7 22.76 -5.81 -29.21
C ALA A 7 21.26 -5.66 -29.50
N LEU A 8 20.47 -6.63 -29.04
CA LEU A 8 19.01 -6.49 -29.00
C LEU A 8 18.68 -5.46 -27.92
N LEU A 9 18.52 -4.23 -28.41
CA LEU A 9 17.90 -3.10 -27.73
C LEU A 9 16.52 -3.54 -27.23
N PHE A 10 16.40 -3.87 -25.94
CA PHE A 10 15.13 -3.79 -25.22
C PHE A 10 14.80 -2.31 -25.05
N GLY A 11 14.26 -1.71 -26.11
CA GLY A 11 13.67 -0.39 -26.10
C GLY A 11 12.42 -0.40 -25.24
N PHE A 12 12.60 -0.06 -23.96
CA PHE A 12 11.56 0.33 -23.03
C PHE A 12 10.87 1.59 -23.58
N THR A 13 9.88 1.39 -24.45
CA THR A 13 9.05 2.47 -24.96
C THR A 13 8.06 2.84 -23.87
N CYS A 14 8.38 3.89 -23.12
CA CYS A 14 7.40 4.62 -22.32
C CYS A 14 6.35 5.17 -23.29
N ILE A 15 5.26 4.44 -23.49
CA ILE A 15 4.05 4.94 -24.13
C ILE A 15 3.42 5.90 -23.11
N TRP A 16 3.69 7.19 -23.29
CA TRP A 16 2.99 8.28 -22.62
C TRP A 16 1.57 8.36 -23.18
N PHE A 17 0.65 7.58 -22.60
CA PHE A 17 -0.77 7.83 -22.79
C PHE A 17 -1.16 8.99 -21.87
N VAL A 18 -1.16 10.21 -22.41
CA VAL A 18 -1.77 11.38 -21.77
C VAL A 18 -3.29 11.22 -21.95
N GLY A 19 -3.93 10.52 -21.02
CA GLY A 19 -5.37 10.49 -20.86
C GLY A 19 -5.83 11.54 -19.85
N ASP A 20 -6.90 12.26 -20.18
CA ASP A 20 -7.50 13.36 -19.41
C ASP A 20 -7.47 13.15 -17.89
N ALA A 21 -6.66 13.96 -17.21
CA ALA A 21 -6.61 14.06 -15.75
C ALA A 21 -7.82 14.85 -15.23
N GLN A 22 -9.00 14.24 -15.29
CA GLN A 22 -10.19 14.69 -14.57
C GLN A 22 -9.98 14.46 -13.07
N GLY A 23 -9.39 15.44 -12.37
CA GLY A 23 -9.55 15.71 -10.93
C GLY A 23 -9.81 14.51 -10.01
N GLN A 24 -9.05 13.43 -10.16
CA GLN A 24 -9.29 12.19 -9.44
C GLN A 24 -8.67 12.35 -8.06
N ARG A 25 -9.51 12.28 -7.02
CA ARG A 25 -9.02 12.15 -5.65
C ARG A 25 -7.98 11.04 -5.65
N VAL A 26 -6.78 11.35 -5.15
CA VAL A 26 -5.70 10.37 -4.95
C VAL A 26 -6.17 9.44 -3.83
N ASP A 27 -7.03 8.50 -4.22
CA ASP A 27 -7.58 7.50 -3.34
C ASP A 27 -6.43 6.52 -3.08
N ASN A 28 -5.81 6.62 -1.91
CA ASN A 28 -4.76 5.69 -1.45
C ASN A 28 -5.23 4.22 -1.49
N ARG A 29 -6.55 4.01 -1.60
CA ARG A 29 -7.21 2.74 -1.85
C ARG A 29 -6.83 2.15 -3.22
N ALA A 30 -6.62 2.98 -4.26
CA ALA A 30 -6.22 2.54 -5.60
C ALA A 30 -4.81 1.93 -5.59
N LEU A 31 -3.83 2.62 -5.00
CA LEU A 31 -2.46 2.08 -4.86
C LEU A 31 -2.43 0.77 -4.08
N HIS A 32 -3.17 0.71 -2.95
CA HIS A 32 -3.27 -0.52 -2.18
C HIS A 32 -4.00 -1.64 -2.95
N ALA A 33 -5.05 -1.33 -3.68
CA ALA A 33 -5.78 -2.29 -4.51
C ALA A 33 -4.87 -2.85 -5.61
N ALA A 34 -4.15 -1.98 -6.33
CA ALA A 34 -3.19 -2.39 -7.35
C ALA A 34 -2.09 -3.30 -6.77
N ALA A 35 -1.52 -2.94 -5.61
CA ALA A 35 -0.54 -3.78 -4.94
C ALA A 35 -1.12 -5.13 -4.48
N THR A 36 -2.41 -5.17 -4.13
CA THR A 36 -3.11 -6.41 -3.75
C THR A 36 -3.34 -7.30 -4.96
N GLU A 37 -3.78 -6.75 -6.09
CA GLU A 37 -3.97 -7.50 -7.34
C GLU A 37 -2.65 -8.07 -7.86
N PHE A 38 -1.57 -7.27 -7.81
CA PHE A 38 -0.24 -7.74 -8.14
C PHE A 38 0.18 -8.93 -7.25
N ARG A 39 -0.01 -8.83 -5.93
CA ARG A 39 0.25 -9.96 -5.03
C ARG A 39 -0.61 -11.18 -5.37
N ASN A 40 -1.90 -11.00 -5.68
CA ASN A 40 -2.79 -12.10 -6.03
C ASN A 40 -2.31 -12.83 -7.30
N ALA A 41 -1.81 -12.10 -8.29
CA ALA A 41 -1.21 -12.70 -9.49
C ALA A 41 0.03 -13.52 -9.15
N VAL A 42 0.90 -13.02 -8.26
CA VAL A 42 2.10 -13.75 -7.80
C VAL A 42 1.71 -15.02 -7.04
N LEU A 43 0.67 -14.97 -6.20
CA LEU A 43 0.13 -16.15 -5.50
C LEU A 43 -0.41 -17.21 -6.47
N ILE A 44 -1.06 -16.79 -7.56
CA ILE A 44 -1.53 -17.70 -8.61
C ILE A 44 -0.33 -18.35 -9.30
N PHE A 45 0.69 -17.56 -9.66
CA PHE A 45 1.93 -18.06 -10.25
C PHE A 45 2.64 -19.07 -9.34
N GLU A 46 2.84 -18.76 -8.06
CA GLU A 46 3.42 -19.67 -7.06
C GLU A 46 2.66 -21.00 -7.01
N ARG A 47 1.33 -20.94 -6.92
CA ARG A 47 0.48 -22.12 -6.92
C ARG A 47 0.65 -22.96 -8.18
N ASP A 48 0.81 -22.33 -9.33
CA ASP A 48 1.00 -23.03 -10.60
C ASP A 48 2.41 -23.61 -10.72
N VAL A 49 3.44 -22.96 -10.18
CA VAL A 49 4.81 -23.50 -10.09
C VAL A 49 4.84 -24.80 -9.29
N VAL A 50 4.19 -24.84 -8.13
CA VAL A 50 4.12 -26.04 -7.27
C VAL A 50 3.37 -27.20 -7.96
N ARG A 51 2.49 -26.91 -8.92
CA ARG A 51 1.75 -27.94 -9.67
C ARG A 51 2.57 -28.54 -10.81
N VAL A 52 3.59 -27.83 -11.32
CA VAL A 52 4.41 -28.33 -12.43
C VAL A 52 5.37 -29.39 -11.92
N ARG A 53 5.26 -30.61 -12.46
CA ARG A 53 6.18 -31.69 -12.12
C ARG A 53 7.59 -31.38 -12.62
N GLY A 54 8.58 -31.63 -11.77
CA GLY A 54 9.99 -31.50 -12.11
C GLY A 54 10.63 -30.17 -11.69
N VAL A 55 9.87 -29.22 -11.13
CA VAL A 55 10.45 -28.05 -10.48
C VAL A 55 11.13 -28.49 -9.19
N LEU A 56 12.36 -28.02 -8.97
CA LEU A 56 13.09 -28.31 -7.74
C LEU A 56 12.58 -27.45 -6.59
N ARG A 57 12.51 -28.03 -5.39
CA ARG A 57 12.12 -27.35 -4.15
C ARG A 57 12.92 -26.07 -3.84
N ASN A 58 14.18 -26.01 -4.27
CA ASN A 58 15.00 -24.81 -4.09
C ASN A 58 14.54 -23.65 -4.96
N ASP A 59 14.04 -23.95 -6.16
CA ASP A 59 13.53 -22.95 -7.09
C ASP A 59 12.12 -22.49 -6.68
N GLU A 60 11.29 -23.42 -6.18
CA GLU A 60 10.01 -23.08 -5.52
C GLU A 60 10.24 -22.09 -4.36
N ARG A 61 11.22 -22.34 -3.50
CA ARG A 61 11.58 -21.44 -2.39
C ARG A 61 11.98 -20.03 -2.84
N ILE A 62 12.46 -19.86 -4.06
CA ILE A 62 12.75 -18.52 -4.60
C ILE A 62 11.44 -17.81 -4.92
N VAL A 63 10.47 -18.51 -5.49
CA VAL A 63 9.12 -18.00 -5.77
C VAL A 63 8.39 -17.67 -4.46
N ASP A 64 8.47 -18.51 -3.43
CA ASP A 64 7.89 -18.24 -2.10
C ASP A 64 8.45 -16.93 -1.50
N LYS A 65 9.76 -16.71 -1.62
CA LYS A 65 10.41 -15.48 -1.14
C LYS A 65 9.95 -14.25 -1.91
N PHE A 66 9.69 -14.42 -3.21
CA PHE A 66 9.15 -13.37 -4.05
C PHE A 66 7.71 -13.03 -3.65
N GLU A 67 6.83 -14.02 -3.42
CA GLU A 67 5.48 -13.78 -2.89
C GLU A 67 5.54 -13.02 -1.56
N GLU A 68 6.36 -13.49 -0.61
CA GLU A 68 6.42 -12.86 0.71
C GLU A 68 7.00 -11.43 0.63
N ALA A 69 7.83 -11.12 -0.37
CA ALA A 69 8.24 -9.75 -0.67
C ALA A 69 7.08 -8.90 -1.23
N THR A 70 6.27 -9.44 -2.13
CA THR A 70 5.10 -8.72 -2.68
C THR A 70 4.06 -8.41 -1.61
N LYS A 71 3.91 -9.29 -0.62
CA LYS A 71 3.11 -9.07 0.59
C LYS A 71 3.60 -7.88 1.41
N ARG A 72 4.92 -7.72 1.59
CA ARG A 72 5.48 -6.54 2.27
C ARG A 72 5.21 -5.25 1.48
N VAL A 73 5.25 -5.30 0.15
CA VAL A 73 4.88 -4.18 -0.72
C VAL A 73 3.40 -3.82 -0.55
N ALA A 74 2.49 -4.80 -0.60
CA ALA A 74 1.06 -4.56 -0.38
C ALA A 74 0.75 -3.97 1.01
N ILE A 75 1.42 -4.45 2.06
CA ILE A 75 1.31 -3.88 3.40
C ILE A 75 1.81 -2.44 3.45
N ALA A 76 2.94 -2.16 2.79
CA ALA A 76 3.48 -0.80 2.72
C ALA A 76 2.56 0.15 1.93
N ALA A 77 1.88 -0.36 0.89
CA ALA A 77 0.94 0.40 0.07
C ALA A 77 -0.32 0.83 0.82
N LYS A 78 -0.67 0.20 1.95
CA LYS A 78 -1.79 0.64 2.82
C LYS A 78 -1.62 2.06 3.35
N ASN A 79 -0.38 2.48 3.57
CA ASN A 79 -0.08 3.74 4.26
C ASN A 79 0.73 4.68 3.34
N PRO A 80 0.07 5.61 2.63
CA PRO A 80 0.68 6.49 1.64
C PRO A 80 1.72 7.46 2.23
N ARG A 81 1.64 7.74 3.55
CA ARG A 81 2.60 8.59 4.25
C ARG A 81 4.00 7.95 4.32
N LEU A 82 4.09 6.66 4.06
CA LEU A 82 5.33 5.88 4.09
C LEU A 82 5.83 5.55 2.68
N MET A 83 5.71 6.47 1.71
CA MET A 83 6.23 6.24 0.35
C MET A 83 7.71 5.81 0.34
N LYS A 84 8.57 6.39 1.20
CA LYS A 84 9.96 5.93 1.34
C LYS A 84 10.07 4.44 1.69
N ARG A 85 9.19 3.95 2.57
CA ARG A 85 9.12 2.53 2.96
C ARG A 85 8.62 1.68 1.79
N LEU A 86 7.58 2.14 1.08
CA LEU A 86 7.08 1.46 -0.10
C LEU A 86 8.14 1.33 -1.19
N THR A 87 8.84 2.43 -1.53
CA THR A 87 9.96 2.42 -2.47
C THR A 87 11.05 1.43 -2.04
N THR A 88 11.37 1.42 -0.74
CA THR A 88 12.41 0.52 -0.19
C THR A 88 12.00 -0.94 -0.32
N GLU A 89 10.77 -1.30 0.05
CA GLU A 89 10.28 -2.67 -0.07
C GLU A 89 10.14 -3.09 -1.53
N TYR A 90 9.69 -2.19 -2.41
CA TYR A 90 9.60 -2.45 -3.84
C TYR A 90 10.98 -2.73 -4.45
N ARG A 91 11.99 -1.91 -4.15
CA ARG A 91 13.37 -2.12 -4.60
C ARG A 91 13.98 -3.43 -4.11
N LYS A 92 13.62 -3.89 -2.90
CA LYS A 92 14.06 -5.20 -2.38
C LYS A 92 13.38 -6.37 -3.10
N MET A 93 12.16 -6.18 -3.61
CA MET A 93 11.41 -7.21 -4.29
C MET A 93 11.91 -7.45 -5.73
N LEU A 94 12.29 -6.40 -6.46
CA LEU A 94 12.77 -6.50 -7.86
C LEU A 94 13.86 -7.56 -8.10
N PRO A 95 14.95 -7.66 -7.30
CA PRO A 95 15.94 -8.72 -7.51
C PRO A 95 15.39 -10.13 -7.27
N LEU A 96 14.39 -10.29 -6.39
CA LEU A 96 13.73 -11.57 -6.16
C LEU A 96 12.84 -11.97 -7.34
N GLN A 97 12.18 -11.00 -7.97
CA GLN A 97 11.44 -11.23 -9.20
C GLN A 97 12.34 -11.74 -10.32
N ALA A 98 13.47 -11.08 -10.57
CA ALA A 98 14.43 -11.50 -11.58
C ALA A 98 15.04 -12.88 -11.27
N GLN A 99 15.26 -13.19 -9.98
CA GLN A 99 15.70 -14.52 -9.56
C GLN A 99 14.63 -15.59 -9.82
N ALA A 100 13.35 -15.30 -9.52
CA ALA A 100 12.24 -16.22 -9.78
C ALA A 100 12.06 -16.48 -11.28
N GLU A 101 12.10 -15.43 -12.10
CA GLU A 101 12.04 -15.54 -13.56
C GLU A 101 13.15 -16.44 -14.10
N ARG A 102 14.39 -16.17 -13.67
CA ARG A 102 15.57 -16.95 -14.09
C ARG A 102 15.50 -18.39 -13.61
N ALA A 103 15.02 -18.63 -12.39
CA ALA A 103 14.92 -19.98 -11.83
C ALA A 103 13.90 -20.84 -12.58
N ILE A 104 12.74 -20.25 -12.94
CA ILE A 104 11.65 -20.97 -13.58
C ILE A 104 11.83 -21.06 -15.09
N PHE A 105 12.04 -19.93 -15.78
CA PHE A 105 12.09 -19.89 -17.25
C PHE A 105 13.50 -20.09 -17.81
N GLY A 106 14.56 -19.94 -17.00
CA GLY A 106 15.94 -20.14 -17.45
C GLY A 106 16.39 -21.60 -17.49
N LYS A 107 15.68 -22.50 -16.81
CA LYS A 107 16.10 -23.90 -16.63
C LYS A 107 15.09 -24.93 -17.11
N TYR A 108 13.80 -24.68 -16.89
CA TYR A 108 12.74 -25.63 -17.20
C TYR A 108 12.16 -25.36 -18.59
N THR A 109 11.62 -26.40 -19.22
CA THR A 109 10.92 -26.25 -20.49
C THR A 109 9.71 -25.33 -20.31
N PRO A 110 9.48 -24.35 -21.20
CA PRO A 110 8.41 -23.38 -21.01
C PRO A 110 7.05 -24.07 -20.94
N HIS A 111 6.38 -23.94 -19.80
CA HIS A 111 5.02 -24.45 -19.60
C HIS A 111 4.03 -23.34 -19.89
N HIS A 112 3.08 -23.57 -20.81
CA HIS A 112 2.14 -22.55 -21.26
C HIS A 112 1.36 -21.90 -20.11
N GLY A 113 0.91 -22.69 -19.12
CA GLY A 113 0.22 -22.16 -17.94
C GLY A 113 1.10 -21.29 -17.04
N LEU A 114 2.41 -21.55 -16.97
CA LEU A 114 3.35 -20.71 -16.21
C LEU A 114 3.63 -19.40 -16.93
N ILE A 115 3.72 -19.43 -18.26
CA ILE A 115 3.87 -18.21 -19.07
C ILE A 115 2.66 -17.31 -18.86
N GLN A 116 1.43 -17.85 -18.95
CA GLN A 116 0.22 -17.06 -18.75
C GLN A 116 0.11 -16.43 -17.36
N SER A 117 0.43 -17.18 -16.30
CA SER A 117 0.39 -16.64 -14.95
C SER A 117 1.53 -15.62 -14.72
N TRP A 118 2.70 -15.82 -15.34
CA TRP A 118 3.78 -14.84 -15.30
C TRP A 118 3.45 -13.54 -16.07
N ASP A 119 2.83 -13.64 -17.24
CA ASP A 119 2.35 -12.47 -18.00
C ASP A 119 1.34 -11.66 -17.18
N ALA A 120 0.47 -12.33 -16.42
CA ALA A 120 -0.44 -11.66 -15.49
C ALA A 120 0.33 -10.94 -14.36
N VAL A 121 1.38 -11.56 -13.81
CA VAL A 121 2.26 -10.91 -12.81
C VAL A 121 2.88 -9.63 -13.38
N LEU A 122 3.43 -9.68 -14.59
CA LEU A 122 4.03 -8.52 -15.26
C LEU A 122 2.98 -7.43 -15.56
N TYR A 123 1.79 -7.83 -16.02
CA TYR A 123 0.69 -6.90 -16.25
C TYR A 123 0.30 -6.16 -14.97
N PHE A 124 0.01 -6.86 -13.88
CA PHE A 124 -0.39 -6.21 -12.63
C PHE A 124 0.74 -5.43 -11.96
N GLN A 125 1.99 -5.84 -12.17
CA GLN A 125 3.14 -5.03 -11.78
C GLN A 125 3.14 -3.69 -12.51
N SER A 126 2.93 -3.68 -13.83
CA SER A 126 2.90 -2.44 -14.61
C SER A 126 1.78 -1.50 -14.15
N VAL A 127 0.60 -2.03 -13.81
CA VAL A 127 -0.51 -1.27 -13.23
C VAL A 127 -0.11 -0.68 -11.87
N PHE A 128 0.53 -1.49 -11.01
CA PHE A 128 1.05 -1.00 -9.74
C PHE A 128 2.11 0.10 -9.91
N GLU A 129 3.03 -0.04 -10.88
CA GLU A 129 4.05 0.96 -11.17
C GLU A 129 3.47 2.28 -11.68
N GLN A 130 2.42 2.23 -12.50
CA GLN A 130 1.69 3.43 -12.94
C GLN A 130 1.05 4.15 -11.77
N GLU A 131 0.34 3.42 -10.90
CA GLU A 131 -0.25 3.97 -9.68
C GLU A 131 0.82 4.52 -8.73
N PHE A 132 1.92 3.80 -8.58
CA PHE A 132 3.05 4.21 -7.75
C PHE A 132 3.70 5.50 -8.26
N ALA A 133 3.93 5.62 -9.58
CA ALA A 133 4.45 6.82 -10.20
C ALA A 133 3.52 8.01 -9.99
N PHE A 134 2.21 7.82 -10.23
CA PHE A 134 1.19 8.85 -10.02
C PHE A 134 1.18 9.37 -8.57
N HIS A 135 1.24 8.48 -7.58
CA HIS A 135 1.28 8.88 -6.17
C HIS A 135 2.61 9.53 -5.77
N SER A 136 3.71 9.23 -6.47
CA SER A 136 5.02 9.85 -6.24
C SER A 136 5.10 11.28 -6.80
N GLU A 137 4.42 11.55 -7.92
CA GLU A 137 4.36 12.87 -8.58
C GLU A 137 3.36 13.80 -7.91
N TYR A 138 2.25 13.28 -7.35
CA TYR A 138 1.19 14.05 -6.71
C TYR A 138 1.00 13.74 -5.21
N PRO A 139 2.05 13.86 -4.36
CA PRO A 139 2.00 13.42 -2.96
C PRO A 139 1.05 14.24 -2.06
N LEU A 140 0.56 15.39 -2.52
CA LEU A 140 -0.20 16.36 -1.72
C LEU A 140 -1.70 16.47 -2.05
N HIS A 141 -2.21 15.75 -3.06
CA HIS A 141 -3.62 15.90 -3.47
C HIS A 141 -4.63 15.20 -2.54
N GLY A 142 -4.17 14.47 -1.53
CA GLY A 142 -5.00 13.93 -0.44
C GLY A 142 -5.11 14.83 0.81
N ASN A 143 -4.41 15.97 0.87
CA ASN A 143 -4.25 16.78 2.09
C ASN A 143 -4.74 18.23 1.96
N ARG A 144 -5.94 18.45 1.39
CA ARG A 144 -6.60 19.77 1.48
C ARG A 144 -8.00 19.76 2.06
N VAL A 145 -8.35 18.82 2.96
CA VAL A 145 -9.46 19.03 3.91
C VAL A 145 -9.19 18.31 5.25
N GLN A 146 -8.10 18.67 5.92
CA GLN A 146 -8.13 18.83 7.39
C GLN A 146 -7.73 20.28 7.66
N LEU A 147 -8.53 21.22 7.13
CA LEU A 147 -8.68 22.49 7.82
C LEU A 147 -9.04 22.11 9.26
N ARG A 148 -8.17 22.49 10.19
CA ARG A 148 -8.47 22.62 11.61
C ARG A 148 -9.97 22.85 11.76
N ALA A 149 -10.72 21.88 12.26
CA ALA A 149 -11.81 22.26 13.12
C ALA A 149 -11.11 23.07 14.23
N PRO A 150 -11.40 24.37 14.40
CA PRO A 150 -10.99 25.02 15.64
C PRO A 150 -11.56 24.13 16.73
N SER A 151 -10.67 23.54 17.53
CA SER A 151 -11.06 22.95 18.79
C SER A 151 -11.86 24.03 19.50
N GLN A 152 -13.18 23.89 19.50
CA GLN A 152 -14.05 24.65 20.36
C GLN A 152 -13.62 24.22 21.76
N ARG A 153 -12.62 24.91 22.32
CA ARG A 153 -12.55 25.06 23.76
C ARG A 153 -13.93 25.58 24.16
N PRO A 154 -14.68 24.90 25.05
CA PRO A 154 -15.70 25.60 25.78
C PRO A 154 -14.94 26.65 26.60
N THR A 155 -14.89 27.89 26.09
CA THR A 155 -14.52 29.03 26.89
C THR A 155 -15.69 29.24 27.83
N THR A 156 -15.65 28.58 28.98
CA THR A 156 -16.44 28.97 30.14
C THR A 156 -15.94 30.34 30.57
N THR A 157 -16.45 31.38 29.89
CA THR A 157 -16.42 32.74 30.41
C THR A 157 -17.40 32.76 31.58
N SER A 158 -16.90 32.45 32.78
CA SER A 158 -17.59 32.76 34.01
C SER A 158 -17.66 34.28 34.13
N VAL A 159 -18.77 34.86 33.70
CA VAL A 159 -19.13 36.24 34.05
C VAL A 159 -19.53 36.21 35.53
N THR A 160 -18.60 36.56 36.41
CA THR A 160 -18.88 36.78 37.84
C THR A 160 -19.63 38.10 37.96
N VAL A 161 -20.96 38.02 37.98
CA VAL A 161 -21.83 39.12 38.42
C VAL A 161 -21.74 39.18 39.96
N PRO A 162 -21.43 40.33 40.58
CA PRO A 162 -21.49 40.45 42.03
C PRO A 162 -22.96 40.35 42.50
N PRO A 163 -23.24 39.66 43.63
CA PRO A 163 -24.60 39.51 44.12
C PRO A 163 -25.14 40.83 44.67
N PRO A 164 -26.43 41.16 44.44
CA PRO A 164 -27.11 42.19 45.21
C PRO A 164 -27.28 41.73 46.67
N VAL A 165 -27.06 42.69 47.57
CA VAL A 165 -27.25 42.61 49.01
C VAL A 165 -28.70 42.22 49.33
N GLY A 166 -28.91 41.15 50.11
CA GLY A 166 -30.24 40.86 50.65
C GLY A 166 -30.44 39.44 51.15
N SER A 167 -30.27 39.26 52.46
CA SER A 167 -30.95 38.33 53.37
C SER A 167 -31.91 37.29 52.75
N PHE A 168 -31.68 35.99 53.02
CA PHE A 168 -32.55 35.21 53.92
C PHE A 168 -31.98 33.79 54.12
N ASN A 169 -31.86 33.43 55.40
CA ASN A 169 -31.37 32.16 55.91
C ASN A 169 -32.56 31.21 56.09
N ALA A 170 -32.55 30.04 55.44
CA ALA A 170 -33.39 28.91 55.83
C ALA A 170 -32.87 27.57 55.27
N ASN A 171 -32.78 26.62 56.18
CA ASN A 171 -32.96 25.19 55.98
C ASN A 171 -31.80 24.28 55.51
N SER A 172 -31.25 23.65 56.57
CA SER A 172 -31.27 22.20 56.81
C SER A 172 -30.27 21.33 56.05
N ARG A 173 -29.17 21.08 56.76
CA ARG A 173 -28.32 19.89 56.67
C ARG A 173 -29.17 18.62 56.82
N SER A 174 -29.07 17.71 55.87
CA SER A 174 -29.21 16.27 56.12
C SER A 174 -27.93 15.58 55.70
N VAL A 175 -27.07 15.37 56.70
CA VAL A 175 -25.85 14.56 56.63
C VAL A 175 -26.26 13.10 56.49
N GLY A 176 -25.76 12.43 55.47
CA GLY A 176 -25.88 10.98 55.35
C GLY A 176 -25.16 10.30 56.50
N VAL A 177 -25.90 9.50 57.28
CA VAL A 177 -25.33 8.55 58.23
C VAL A 177 -25.92 7.19 57.93
N THR A 178 -25.10 6.35 57.33
CA THR A 178 -25.25 4.89 57.31
C THR A 178 -24.89 4.35 58.69
N VAL A 179 -25.59 3.31 59.18
CA VAL A 179 -25.02 2.12 59.87
C VAL A 179 -26.14 1.24 60.46
N ARG A 180 -26.08 -0.06 60.11
CA ARG A 180 -26.41 -1.33 60.81
C ARG A 180 -27.43 -1.26 61.97
N ARG A 181 -28.38 -2.19 62.10
CA ARG A 181 -28.37 -3.64 61.87
C ARG A 181 -29.81 -4.14 61.84
#